data_AF-A0A254N3E0-F1
#
_entry.id   AF-A0A254N3E0-F1
#
_cell.length_a   1.000
_cell.length_b   1.000
_cell.length_c   1.000
_cell.angle_alpha   90.00
_cell.angle_beta   90.00
_cell.angle_gamma   90.00
#
_symmetry.space_group_name_H-M   'P 1'
#
loop_
_entity.id
_entity.type
_entity.pdbx_description
1 polymer ?
#
loop_
_entity_poly.entity_id
_entity_poly.type
_entity_poly.pdbx_seq_one_letter_code
_entity_poly.pdbx_strand_id
1 'polypeptide(L)'
;MSSSTHGADIYLILLRPTRVPVAGEAVSHLFQGQVLLESLSWKLHNEDEKQQSAESGKAGGGRLIKGDSASSTARDLKQAISQAQSALTRDMARAKSESERKTLQDKHDRWLEKMLDAAERKIEQTESQQDDDKKKDEKAKKGKTKDAGDRNPSFEFTFKKRVDIATTQMLNSMKAGDIFPSGTLTIHQRSTNVVEGTSLVFTIQKIRLTDYKLEVAVTDTMTELMEEWTCEFASLAYVYKNPPSHYSHSNAGQAVAKNLSQGTTRAFTMKNIGSPI
;
A
#
# COMPACT_ATOMS: atom_id res chain seq x y z
N MET A 1 -4.70 -3.67 -42.97
CA MET A 1 -5.57 -3.72 -41.78
C MET A 1 -4.78 -3.19 -40.60
N SER A 2 -4.95 -1.92 -40.25
CA SER A 2 -4.33 -1.32 -39.06
C SER A 2 -5.45 -0.77 -38.19
N SER A 3 -5.99 -1.60 -37.29
CA SER A 3 -6.75 -1.05 -36.17
C SER A 3 -5.76 -0.31 -35.30
N SER A 4 -5.74 1.01 -35.45
CA SER A 4 -5.05 1.93 -34.55
C SER A 4 -5.68 1.85 -33.17
N THR A 5 -5.28 0.88 -32.35
CA THR A 5 -5.55 0.91 -30.93
C THR A 5 -4.57 1.91 -30.32
N HIS A 6 -5.02 3.15 -30.13
CA HIS A 6 -4.40 4.10 -29.20
C HIS A 6 -4.61 3.63 -27.74
N GLY A 7 -4.24 2.37 -27.46
CA GLY A 7 -4.29 1.77 -26.12
C GLY A 7 -2.93 1.93 -25.44
N ALA A 8 -2.95 2.09 -24.12
CA ALA A 8 -1.74 1.93 -23.32
C ALA A 8 -1.54 0.45 -23.02
N ASP A 9 -0.32 -0.04 -23.16
CA ASP A 9 0.05 -1.40 -22.79
C ASP A 9 0.43 -1.42 -21.30
N ILE A 10 0.13 -2.51 -20.59
CA ILE A 10 0.39 -2.65 -19.16
C ILE A 10 1.42 -3.77 -18.94
N TYR A 11 2.54 -3.45 -18.32
CA TYR A 11 3.64 -4.38 -18.04
C TYR A 11 3.86 -4.54 -16.55
N LEU A 12 4.17 -5.75 -16.10
CA LEU A 12 4.45 -6.08 -14.70
C LEU A 12 5.77 -6.85 -14.57
N ILE A 13 6.59 -6.44 -13.61
CA ILE A 13 7.71 -7.22 -13.10
C ILE A 13 7.46 -7.48 -11.62
N LEU A 14 7.55 -8.74 -11.21
CA LEU A 14 7.57 -9.13 -9.80
C LEU A 14 8.97 -9.64 -9.45
N LEU A 15 9.53 -9.18 -8.34
CA LEU A 15 10.81 -9.69 -7.82
C LEU A 15 10.53 -10.70 -6.71
N ARG A 16 10.99 -11.95 -6.89
CA ARG A 16 10.90 -12.98 -5.85
C ARG A 16 11.75 -12.61 -4.62
N PRO A 17 11.57 -13.27 -3.47
CA PRO A 17 12.42 -13.06 -2.29
C PRO A 17 13.94 -13.18 -2.59
N THR A 18 14.30 -14.05 -3.52
CA THR A 18 15.67 -14.24 -4.02
C THR A 18 16.18 -13.12 -4.93
N ARG A 19 15.38 -12.07 -5.15
CA ARG A 19 15.61 -10.94 -6.08
C ARG A 19 15.68 -11.33 -7.56
N VAL A 20 15.32 -12.56 -7.91
CA VAL A 20 15.19 -12.99 -9.30
C VAL A 20 13.81 -12.55 -9.82
N PRO A 21 13.75 -11.81 -10.95
CA PRO A 21 12.47 -11.41 -11.54
C PRO A 21 11.67 -12.62 -12.02
N VAL A 22 10.35 -12.52 -11.94
CA VAL A 22 9.44 -13.40 -12.67
C VAL A 22 9.54 -13.02 -14.14
N ALA A 23 10.06 -13.94 -14.95
CA ALA A 23 10.15 -13.75 -16.39
C ALA A 23 8.76 -13.90 -17.03
N GLY A 24 8.38 -12.96 -17.88
CA GLY A 24 7.22 -13.02 -18.77
C GLY A 24 7.62 -13.02 -20.25
N GLU A 25 6.64 -12.92 -21.14
CA GLU A 25 6.83 -13.06 -22.59
C GLU A 25 6.63 -11.77 -23.39
N ALA A 26 6.57 -10.61 -22.75
CA ALA A 26 6.44 -9.34 -23.48
C ALA A 26 7.61 -9.17 -24.48
N VAL A 27 7.26 -8.83 -25.72
CA VAL A 27 8.21 -8.60 -26.85
C VAL A 27 8.42 -7.11 -27.13
N SER A 28 7.72 -6.24 -26.39
CA SER A 28 7.78 -4.79 -26.60
C SER A 28 9.17 -4.23 -26.30
N HIS A 29 9.62 -3.30 -27.15
CA HIS A 29 10.89 -2.60 -26.98
C HIS A 29 10.90 -1.86 -25.64
N LEU A 30 11.93 -2.06 -24.81
CA LEU A 30 12.10 -1.63 -23.39
C LEU A 30 11.39 -2.48 -22.33
N PHE A 31 10.43 -3.32 -22.69
CA PHE A 31 9.66 -4.15 -21.74
C PHE A 31 9.86 -5.64 -21.97
N GLN A 32 10.95 -6.02 -22.65
CA GLN A 32 11.23 -7.41 -22.98
C GLN A 32 11.37 -8.27 -21.72
N GLY A 33 10.71 -9.42 -21.72
CA GLY A 33 10.76 -10.37 -20.61
C GLY A 33 9.90 -9.98 -19.40
N GLN A 34 9.10 -8.92 -19.50
CA GLN A 34 8.10 -8.56 -18.49
C GLN A 34 6.78 -9.31 -18.74
N VAL A 35 5.91 -9.33 -17.73
CA VAL A 35 4.56 -9.89 -17.85
C VAL A 35 3.65 -8.84 -18.50
N LEU A 36 3.03 -9.17 -19.63
CA LEU A 36 2.05 -8.31 -20.29
C LEU A 36 0.67 -8.55 -19.67
N LEU A 37 -0.01 -7.48 -19.27
CA LEU A 37 -1.35 -7.53 -18.70
C LEU A 37 -2.37 -7.02 -19.70
N GLU A 38 -3.52 -7.69 -19.75
CA GLU A 38 -4.67 -7.34 -20.58
C GLU A 38 -5.60 -6.38 -19.83
N SER A 39 -5.70 -6.54 -18.50
CA SER A 39 -6.48 -5.63 -17.66
C SER A 39 -5.92 -5.55 -16.25
N LEU A 40 -6.25 -4.45 -15.57
CA LEU A 40 -5.85 -4.18 -14.21
C LEU A 40 -7.00 -3.45 -13.48
N SER A 41 -7.29 -3.90 -12.25
CA SER A 41 -8.27 -3.30 -11.36
C SER A 41 -7.71 -3.21 -9.95
N TRP A 42 -8.08 -2.15 -9.23
CA TRP A 42 -7.66 -1.91 -7.85
C TRP A 42 -8.88 -1.90 -6.94
N LYS A 43 -8.76 -2.53 -5.78
CA LYS A 43 -9.69 -2.41 -4.67
C LYS A 43 -8.94 -1.83 -3.49
N LEU A 44 -9.15 -0.55 -3.24
CA LEU A 44 -8.60 0.16 -2.10
C LEU A 44 -9.69 0.18 -1.03
N HIS A 45 -9.58 -0.69 -0.04
CA HIS A 45 -10.53 -0.70 1.06
C HIS A 45 -10.11 0.38 2.06
N ASN A 46 -10.84 1.49 2.07
CA ASN A 46 -10.69 2.48 3.14
C ASN A 46 -11.24 1.87 4.44
N GLU A 47 -10.51 1.99 5.55
CA GLU A 47 -10.93 1.50 6.87
C GLU A 47 -12.33 2.00 7.25
N ASP A 48 -12.67 3.24 6.86
CA ASP A 48 -13.96 3.87 7.10
C ASP A 48 -15.12 3.20 6.33
N GLU A 49 -14.89 2.74 5.10
CA GLU A 49 -15.89 2.00 4.30
C GLU A 49 -16.07 0.57 4.81
N LYS A 50 -15.01 -0.02 5.37
CA LYS A 50 -15.06 -1.35 5.99
C LYS A 50 -15.87 -1.34 7.30
N GLN A 51 -15.78 -0.27 8.09
CA GLN A 51 -16.63 -0.08 9.28
C GLN A 51 -18.11 0.10 8.90
N GLN A 52 -18.43 0.89 7.87
CA GLN A 52 -19.81 1.09 7.42
C GLN A 52 -20.44 -0.17 6.78
N SER A 53 -19.66 -0.96 6.06
CA SER A 53 -20.12 -2.24 5.49
C SER A 53 -20.21 -3.36 6.55
N ALA A 54 -19.42 -3.31 7.62
CA ALA A 54 -19.56 -4.21 8.76
C ALA A 54 -20.75 -3.83 9.68
N GLU A 55 -21.05 -2.54 9.84
CA GLU A 55 -22.17 -2.04 10.64
C GLU A 55 -23.53 -2.25 9.95
N SER A 56 -23.59 -2.15 8.61
CA SER A 56 -24.83 -2.42 7.86
C SER A 56 -25.19 -3.91 7.75
N GLY A 57 -24.27 -4.82 8.08
CA GLY A 57 -24.48 -6.28 8.04
C GLY A 57 -24.81 -6.95 9.39
N LYS A 58 -24.86 -6.21 10.50
CA LYS A 58 -25.11 -6.78 11.85
C LYS A 58 -26.16 -6.00 12.64
N ALA A 59 -27.40 -6.07 12.18
CA ALA A 59 -28.54 -6.00 13.09
C ALA A 59 -28.64 -7.33 13.85
N GLY A 60 -27.99 -7.42 15.01
CA GLY A 60 -28.18 -8.58 15.88
C GLY A 60 -27.06 -8.83 16.89
N GLY A 61 -27.25 -8.29 18.08
CA GLY A 61 -26.85 -8.95 19.32
C GLY A 61 -25.41 -8.77 19.78
N GLY A 62 -25.27 -8.16 20.97
CA GLY A 62 -24.09 -8.33 21.80
C GLY A 62 -23.44 -7.03 22.24
N ARG A 63 -24.04 -6.38 23.25
CA ARG A 63 -23.28 -5.56 24.19
C ARG A 63 -22.10 -6.40 24.71
N LEU A 64 -20.88 -6.04 24.33
CA LEU A 64 -19.66 -6.56 24.93
C LEU A 64 -18.79 -5.36 25.33
N ILE A 65 -18.84 -5.12 26.64
CA ILE A 65 -17.80 -4.59 27.53
C ILE A 65 -16.84 -3.57 26.88
N LYS A 66 -17.03 -2.29 27.24
CA LYS A 66 -16.00 -1.24 27.15
C LYS A 66 -14.80 -1.65 28.00
N GLY A 67 -13.87 -2.42 27.43
CA GLY A 67 -12.48 -2.37 27.82
C GLY A 67 -11.84 -1.26 27.00
N ASP A 68 -11.22 -0.29 27.66
CA ASP A 68 -10.42 0.73 26.99
C ASP A 68 -9.34 0.02 26.17
N SER A 69 -9.54 -0.07 24.86
CA SER A 69 -8.61 -0.74 23.97
C SER A 69 -7.28 0.01 23.96
N ALA A 70 -6.18 -0.68 23.72
CA ALA A 70 -4.87 -0.04 23.52
C ALA A 70 -4.94 1.11 22.48
N SER A 71 -5.89 1.03 21.54
CA SER A 71 -6.19 2.09 20.58
C SER A 71 -6.87 3.35 21.15
N SER A 72 -7.65 3.28 22.24
CA SER A 72 -8.14 4.48 22.93
C SER A 72 -7.01 5.15 23.72
N THR A 73 -6.19 4.36 24.41
CA THR A 73 -5.02 4.85 25.17
C THR A 73 -4.00 5.53 24.24
N ALA A 74 -3.75 4.97 23.06
CA ALA A 74 -2.85 5.57 22.06
C ALA A 74 -3.40 6.87 21.45
N ARG A 75 -4.73 6.96 21.25
CA ARG A 75 -5.39 8.19 20.78
C ARG A 75 -5.31 9.30 21.82
N ASP A 76 -5.59 8.96 23.08
CA ASP A 76 -5.53 9.91 24.20
C ASP A 76 -4.10 10.41 24.43
N LEU A 77 -3.10 9.53 24.32
CA LEU A 77 -1.68 9.89 24.42
C LEU A 77 -1.25 10.82 23.27
N LYS A 78 -1.66 10.53 22.03
CA LYS A 78 -1.36 11.38 20.87
C LYS A 78 -1.97 12.77 21.02
N GLN A 79 -3.20 12.85 21.53
CA GLN A 79 -3.87 14.12 21.80
C GLN A 79 -3.19 14.90 22.93
N ALA A 80 -2.78 14.24 24.02
CA ALA A 80 -2.05 14.85 25.12
C ALA A 80 -0.67 15.39 24.69
N ILE A 81 0.07 14.64 23.87
CA ILE A 81 1.38 15.08 23.33
C ILE A 81 1.20 16.29 22.41
N SER A 82 0.20 16.27 21.53
CA SER A 82 -0.07 17.39 20.63
C SER A 82 -0.44 18.67 21.40
N GLN A 83 -1.24 18.55 22.47
CA GLN A 83 -1.57 19.67 23.34
C GLN A 83 -0.35 20.19 24.10
N ALA A 84 0.49 19.31 24.64
CA ALA A 84 1.72 19.67 25.34
C ALA A 84 2.74 20.38 24.42
N GLN A 85 2.91 19.93 23.18
CA GLN A 85 3.77 20.59 22.19
C GLN A 85 3.26 21.98 21.83
N SER A 86 1.94 22.16 21.72
CA SER A 86 1.34 23.48 21.48
C SER A 86 1.51 24.44 22.67
N ALA A 87 1.54 23.91 23.90
CA ALA A 87 1.79 24.68 25.11
C ALA A 87 3.26 25.09 25.21
N LEU A 88 4.19 24.15 24.98
CA LEU A 88 5.64 24.43 24.95
C LEU A 88 5.98 25.50 23.91
N THR A 89 5.40 25.40 22.71
CA THR A 89 5.65 26.38 21.63
C THR A 89 5.21 27.79 22.05
N ARG A 90 4.09 27.91 22.76
CA ARG A 90 3.60 29.20 23.29
C ARG A 90 4.47 29.73 24.42
N ASP A 91 4.96 28.86 25.31
CA ASP A 91 5.78 29.27 26.45
C ASP A 91 7.21 29.64 26.01
N MET A 92 7.76 28.93 25.02
CA MET A 92 9.06 29.26 24.38
C MET A 92 9.03 30.61 23.67
N ALA A 93 7.89 30.98 23.07
CA ALA A 93 7.68 32.29 22.46
C ALA A 93 7.57 33.42 23.50
N ARG A 94 7.21 33.11 24.75
CA ARG A 94 7.07 34.08 25.86
C ARG A 94 8.32 34.19 26.74
N ALA A 95 9.20 33.20 26.70
CA ALA A 95 10.46 33.20 27.42
C ALA A 95 11.38 34.33 26.91
N LYS A 96 11.90 35.14 27.85
CA LYS A 96 12.70 36.35 27.54
C LYS A 96 14.19 36.06 27.54
N SER A 97 14.61 34.93 28.11
CA SER A 97 16.00 34.52 28.19
C SER A 97 16.22 33.08 27.71
N GLU A 98 17.44 32.79 27.29
CA GLU A 98 17.84 31.47 26.80
C GLU A 98 17.88 30.43 27.93
N SER A 99 18.17 30.85 29.17
CA SER A 99 18.07 30.00 30.36
C SER A 99 16.64 29.59 30.67
N GLU A 100 15.66 30.50 30.55
CA GLU A 100 14.23 30.17 30.71
C GLU A 100 13.77 29.16 29.65
N ARG A 101 14.16 29.36 28.39
CA ARG A 101 13.87 28.42 27.29
C ARG A 101 14.40 27.02 27.58
N LYS A 102 15.65 26.92 28.05
CA LYS A 102 16.25 25.64 28.44
C LYS A 102 15.47 24.96 29.56
N THR A 103 15.07 25.70 30.60
CA THR A 103 14.28 25.12 31.70
C THR A 103 12.88 24.65 31.29
N LEU A 104 12.25 25.31 30.31
CA LEU A 104 10.94 24.90 29.78
C LEU A 104 11.07 23.63 28.92
N GLN A 105 12.14 23.55 28.13
CA GLN A 105 12.45 22.37 27.33
C GLN A 105 12.76 21.16 28.23
N ASP A 106 13.61 21.32 29.24
CA ASP A 106 13.93 20.26 30.20
C ASP A 106 12.69 19.77 30.98
N LYS A 107 11.75 20.67 31.31
CA LYS A 107 10.47 20.30 31.96
C LYS A 107 9.56 19.52 31.02
N HIS A 108 9.49 19.89 29.75
CA HIS A 108 8.71 19.20 28.75
C HIS A 108 9.25 17.79 28.48
N ASP A 109 10.57 17.66 28.38
CA ASP A 109 11.21 16.37 28.11
C ASP A 109 11.03 15.39 29.28
N ARG A 110 11.16 15.87 30.52
CA ARG A 110 10.82 15.07 31.73
C ARG A 110 9.34 14.70 31.81
N TRP A 111 8.45 15.52 31.29
CA TRP A 111 7.02 15.22 31.26
C TRP A 111 6.72 14.13 30.21
N LEU A 112 7.36 14.20 29.03
CA LEU A 112 7.25 13.17 28.00
C LEU A 112 7.75 11.82 28.49
N GLU A 113 8.91 11.79 29.16
CA GLU A 113 9.50 10.56 29.70
C GLU A 113 8.54 9.88 30.70
N LYS A 114 7.96 10.64 31.64
CA LYS A 114 6.96 10.10 32.58
C LYS A 114 5.69 9.59 31.92
N MET A 115 5.25 10.22 30.82
CA MET A 115 4.06 9.81 30.08
C MET A 115 4.30 8.53 29.28
N LEU A 116 5.48 8.37 28.71
CA LEU A 116 5.88 7.15 28.00
C LEU A 116 6.01 5.97 28.96
N ASP A 117 6.68 6.15 30.11
CA ASP A 117 6.78 5.13 31.16
C ASP A 117 5.41 4.69 31.67
N ALA A 118 4.48 5.64 31.85
CA ALA A 118 3.13 5.33 32.31
C ALA A 118 2.30 4.60 31.23
N ALA A 119 2.54 4.88 29.95
CA ALA A 119 1.89 4.18 28.85
C ALA A 119 2.42 2.75 28.69
N GLU A 120 3.74 2.56 28.79
CA GLU A 120 4.39 1.25 28.70
C GLU A 120 3.90 0.31 29.82
N ARG A 121 3.82 0.80 31.07
CA ARG A 121 3.26 0.01 32.20
C ARG A 121 1.80 -0.37 32.00
N LYS A 122 1.00 0.47 31.35
CA LYS A 122 -0.41 0.15 31.04
C LYS A 122 -0.52 -0.91 29.95
N ILE A 123 0.38 -0.89 28.96
CA ILE A 123 0.45 -1.92 27.91
C ILE A 123 0.81 -3.26 28.53
N GLU A 124 1.85 -3.32 29.37
CA GLU A 124 2.31 -4.54 30.04
C GLU A 124 1.24 -5.15 30.98
N GLN A 125 0.46 -4.30 31.67
CA GLN A 125 -0.69 -4.75 32.48
C GLN A 125 -1.86 -5.29 31.65
N THR A 126 -2.01 -4.82 30.40
CA THR A 126 -3.08 -5.29 29.51
C THR A 126 -2.70 -6.63 28.87
N GLU A 127 -1.43 -6.84 28.56
CA GLU A 127 -0.91 -8.11 28.00
C GLU A 127 -0.95 -9.26 29.03
N SER A 128 -0.61 -8.98 30.29
CA SER A 128 -0.65 -9.98 31.36
C SER A 128 -2.06 -10.47 31.73
N GLN A 129 -3.10 -9.67 31.48
CA GLN A 129 -4.50 -10.10 31.67
C GLN A 129 -5.05 -10.96 30.51
N GLN A 130 -4.47 -10.89 29.30
CA GLN A 130 -4.92 -11.69 28.15
C GLN A 130 -4.43 -13.15 28.19
N ASP A 131 -3.38 -13.47 28.94
CA ASP A 131 -2.85 -14.83 29.04
C ASP A 131 -3.60 -15.71 30.06
N ASP A 132 -4.27 -15.12 31.06
CA ASP A 132 -5.07 -15.87 32.03
C ASP A 132 -6.44 -16.31 31.46
N ASP A 133 -7.02 -15.56 30.53
CA ASP A 133 -8.30 -15.93 29.88
C ASP A 133 -8.12 -17.01 28.79
N LYS A 134 -6.94 -17.13 28.16
CA LYS A 134 -6.67 -18.17 27.14
C LYS A 134 -6.66 -19.60 27.69
N LYS A 135 -6.39 -19.79 28.99
CA LYS A 135 -6.34 -21.15 29.60
C LYS A 135 -7.71 -21.78 29.87
N LYS A 136 -8.81 -21.03 29.84
CA LYS A 136 -10.15 -21.60 30.06
C LYS A 136 -10.86 -22.10 28.79
N ASP A 137 -10.47 -21.65 27.61
CA ASP A 137 -11.14 -22.01 26.34
C ASP A 137 -10.50 -23.19 25.58
N GLU A 138 -9.33 -23.69 26.00
CA GLU A 138 -8.60 -24.76 25.30
C GLU A 138 -9.24 -26.17 25.36
N LYS A 139 -10.30 -26.38 26.16
CA LYS A 139 -10.95 -27.70 26.23
C LYS A 139 -12.10 -27.95 25.25
N ALA A 140 -12.55 -26.95 24.47
CA ALA A 140 -13.82 -27.07 23.74
C ALA A 140 -13.75 -27.18 22.21
N LYS A 141 -12.61 -26.98 21.51
CA LYS A 141 -12.59 -27.04 20.03
C LYS A 141 -11.37 -27.74 19.44
N LYS A 142 -11.41 -29.07 19.48
CA LYS A 142 -10.66 -29.93 18.56
C LYS A 142 -11.40 -29.94 17.21
N GLY A 143 -10.74 -29.48 16.14
CA GLY A 143 -11.16 -29.73 14.77
C GLY A 143 -11.76 -28.53 14.01
N LYS A 144 -10.94 -27.52 13.69
CA LYS A 144 -10.97 -26.82 12.40
C LYS A 144 -9.74 -25.91 12.30
N THR A 145 -9.00 -26.09 11.22
CA THR A 145 -7.84 -25.32 10.76
C THR A 145 -8.02 -23.82 10.99
N LYS A 146 -7.23 -23.26 11.90
CA LYS A 146 -7.04 -21.81 12.10
C LYS A 146 -5.83 -21.40 11.26
N ASP A 147 -6.07 -20.73 10.13
CA ASP A 147 -5.09 -19.79 9.59
C ASP A 147 -5.79 -18.76 8.68
N ALA A 148 -6.73 -18.00 9.25
CA ALA A 148 -7.40 -16.88 8.58
C ALA A 148 -8.04 -15.91 9.60
N GLY A 149 -7.44 -15.77 10.78
CA GLY A 149 -7.81 -14.74 11.75
C GLY A 149 -6.76 -13.65 11.73
N ASP A 150 -7.17 -12.41 11.49
CA ASP A 150 -6.40 -11.18 11.72
C ASP A 150 -5.49 -10.64 10.59
N ARG A 151 -5.96 -10.67 9.33
CA ARG A 151 -5.30 -9.90 8.26
C ARG A 151 -6.27 -8.89 7.68
N ASN A 152 -5.87 -7.62 7.68
CA ASN A 152 -6.66 -6.51 7.19
C ASN A 152 -6.37 -6.34 5.68
N PRO A 153 -7.27 -6.72 4.76
CA PRO A 153 -7.07 -6.65 3.32
C PRO A 153 -7.29 -5.21 2.83
N SER A 154 -6.56 -4.25 3.38
CA SER A 154 -6.82 -2.84 3.11
C SER A 154 -6.48 -2.49 1.64
N PHE A 155 -5.62 -3.28 0.97
CA PHE A 155 -5.21 -3.01 -0.41
C PHE A 155 -5.04 -4.27 -1.28
N GLU A 156 -5.87 -4.38 -2.31
CA GLU A 156 -5.83 -5.45 -3.30
C GLU A 156 -5.76 -4.90 -4.73
N PHE A 157 -5.08 -5.63 -5.61
CA PHE A 157 -5.22 -5.44 -7.05
C PHE A 157 -5.43 -6.77 -7.76
N THR A 158 -6.22 -6.72 -8.82
CA THR A 158 -6.50 -7.87 -9.67
C THR A 158 -6.08 -7.54 -11.08
N PHE A 159 -5.45 -8.48 -11.77
CA PHE A 159 -5.09 -8.32 -13.17
C PHE A 159 -5.41 -9.56 -13.98
N LYS A 160 -5.62 -9.35 -15.28
CA LYS A 160 -5.74 -10.43 -16.26
C LYS A 160 -4.53 -10.46 -17.17
N LYS A 161 -4.08 -11.66 -17.52
CA LYS A 161 -3.03 -11.92 -18.50
C LYS A 161 -3.33 -13.21 -19.27
N ARG A 162 -2.68 -13.40 -20.42
CA ARG A 162 -2.66 -14.69 -21.13
C ARG A 162 -1.77 -15.67 -20.39
N VAL A 163 -2.02 -16.98 -20.52
CA VAL A 163 -1.09 -18.00 -20.01
C VAL A 163 0.27 -17.85 -20.70
N ASP A 164 1.36 -17.81 -19.93
CA ASP A 164 2.74 -17.64 -20.42
C ASP A 164 3.76 -18.28 -19.45
N ILE A 165 5.06 -18.12 -19.71
CA ILE A 165 6.13 -18.63 -18.82
C ILE A 165 6.08 -18.08 -17.37
N ALA A 166 5.45 -16.92 -17.15
CA ALA A 166 5.31 -16.35 -15.80
C ALA A 166 4.30 -17.15 -14.97
N THR A 167 3.29 -17.77 -15.60
CA THR A 167 2.24 -18.54 -14.94
C THR A 167 2.81 -19.54 -13.95
N THR A 168 3.73 -20.40 -14.41
CA THR A 168 4.29 -21.46 -13.57
C THR A 168 5.11 -20.90 -12.40
N GLN A 169 5.86 -19.82 -12.65
CA GLN A 169 6.66 -19.18 -11.61
C GLN A 169 5.78 -18.55 -10.54
N MET A 170 4.70 -17.88 -10.95
CA MET A 170 3.73 -17.25 -10.06
C MET A 170 2.93 -18.28 -9.26
N LEU A 171 2.47 -19.38 -9.88
CA LEU A 171 1.78 -20.48 -9.19
C LEU A 171 2.68 -21.11 -8.11
N ASN A 172 3.96 -21.32 -8.43
CA ASN A 172 4.92 -21.86 -7.46
C ASN A 172 5.13 -20.92 -6.28
N SER A 173 5.26 -19.62 -6.53
CA SER A 173 5.38 -18.62 -5.47
C SER A 173 4.10 -18.49 -4.64
N MET A 174 2.92 -18.57 -5.26
CA MET A 174 1.63 -18.58 -4.56
C MET A 174 1.51 -19.81 -3.65
N LYS A 175 1.84 -21.01 -4.17
CA LYS A 175 1.86 -22.26 -3.39
C LYS A 175 2.82 -22.20 -2.22
N ALA A 176 4.00 -21.58 -2.40
CA ALA A 176 4.98 -21.39 -1.33
C ALA A 176 4.55 -20.33 -0.31
N GLY A 177 3.52 -19.52 -0.61
CA GLY A 177 3.12 -18.39 0.21
C GLY A 177 4.14 -17.26 0.20
N ASP A 178 4.91 -17.13 -0.89
CA ASP A 178 5.95 -16.12 -1.06
C ASP A 178 5.38 -14.70 -0.93
N ILE A 179 6.18 -13.81 -0.33
CA ILE A 179 5.96 -12.37 -0.38
C ILE A 179 7.00 -11.78 -1.32
N PHE A 180 6.56 -11.21 -2.43
CA PHE A 180 7.43 -10.50 -3.35
C PHE A 180 7.83 -9.16 -2.70
N PRO A 181 9.12 -8.92 -2.41
CA PRO A 181 9.57 -7.69 -1.77
C PRO A 181 9.18 -6.44 -2.57
N SER A 182 9.22 -6.53 -3.91
CA SER A 182 8.91 -5.41 -4.80
C SER A 182 8.35 -5.91 -6.13
N GLY A 183 7.47 -5.10 -6.72
CA GLY A 183 7.04 -5.22 -8.10
C GLY A 183 6.92 -3.86 -8.76
N THR A 184 7.13 -3.82 -10.07
CA THR A 184 7.00 -2.62 -10.88
C THR A 184 5.92 -2.86 -11.92
N LEU A 185 4.88 -2.04 -11.88
CA LEU A 185 3.82 -2.05 -12.88
C LEU A 185 3.93 -0.78 -13.72
N THR A 186 4.00 -0.92 -15.04
CA THR A 186 4.15 0.20 -15.96
C THR A 186 2.98 0.22 -16.94
N ILE A 187 2.23 1.31 -16.95
CA ILE A 187 1.26 1.62 -18.02
C ILE A 187 1.98 2.51 -19.01
N HIS A 188 2.22 2.01 -20.22
CA HIS A 188 2.97 2.70 -21.25
C HIS A 188 2.10 2.97 -22.48
N GLN A 189 1.89 4.24 -22.78
CA GLN A 189 1.22 4.67 -24.00
C GLN A 189 2.27 5.03 -25.05
N ARG A 190 2.31 4.26 -26.12
CA ARG A 190 3.19 4.54 -27.26
C ARG A 190 2.75 5.84 -27.93
N SER A 191 3.71 6.73 -28.19
CA SER A 191 3.51 7.95 -28.98
C SER A 191 3.91 7.68 -30.42
N THR A 192 3.12 8.15 -31.39
CA THR A 192 3.48 8.10 -32.80
C THR A 192 4.53 9.16 -33.16
N ASN A 193 4.64 10.22 -32.34
CA ASN A 193 5.34 11.45 -32.69
C ASN A 193 6.59 11.72 -31.83
N VAL A 194 6.82 10.92 -30.78
CA VAL A 194 7.96 11.08 -29.86
C VAL A 194 8.57 9.71 -29.60
N VAL A 195 9.91 9.63 -29.60
CA VAL A 195 10.70 8.40 -29.40
C VAL A 195 10.41 7.76 -28.03
N GLU A 196 10.09 8.57 -27.03
CA GLU A 196 9.65 8.12 -25.71
C GLU A 196 8.14 8.37 -25.54
N GLY A 197 7.38 7.31 -25.25
CA GLY A 197 5.95 7.39 -24.94
C GLY A 197 5.65 7.88 -23.52
N THR A 198 4.39 8.19 -23.24
CA THR A 198 3.93 8.55 -21.89
C THR A 198 3.88 7.30 -21.01
N SER A 199 4.43 7.37 -19.80
CA SER A 199 4.48 6.21 -18.90
C SER A 199 4.00 6.56 -17.49
N LEU A 200 3.16 5.71 -16.91
CA LEU A 200 2.82 5.73 -15.50
C LEU A 200 3.41 4.48 -14.84
N VAL A 201 4.36 4.67 -13.93
CA VAL A 201 5.11 3.59 -13.28
C VAL A 201 4.71 3.52 -11.82
N PHE A 202 4.18 2.38 -11.40
CA PHE A 202 3.88 2.04 -10.02
C PHE A 202 4.97 1.14 -9.45
N THR A 203 5.44 1.47 -8.25
CA THR A 203 6.28 0.61 -7.43
C THR A 203 5.43 0.08 -6.29
N ILE A 204 5.22 -1.23 -6.27
CA ILE A 204 4.38 -1.94 -5.30
C ILE A 204 5.31 -2.74 -4.39
N GLN A 205 5.09 -2.72 -3.06
CA GLN A 205 5.94 -3.47 -2.12
C GLN A 205 5.15 -4.47 -1.30
N LYS A 206 5.85 -5.55 -0.90
CA LYS A 206 5.31 -6.67 -0.12
C LYS A 206 4.04 -7.24 -0.74
N ILE A 207 4.16 -7.72 -1.97
CA ILE A 207 3.05 -8.27 -2.75
C ILE A 207 2.88 -9.75 -2.40
N ARG A 208 1.64 -10.21 -2.22
CA ARG A 208 1.31 -11.63 -2.05
C ARG A 208 0.23 -12.00 -3.06
N LEU A 209 0.44 -13.10 -3.78
CA LEU A 209 -0.58 -13.68 -4.64
C LEU A 209 -1.60 -14.42 -3.76
N THR A 210 -2.89 -14.12 -3.88
CA THR A 210 -3.95 -14.64 -3.01
C THR A 210 -4.99 -15.48 -3.72
N ASP A 211 -5.30 -15.17 -4.98
CA ASP A 211 -6.23 -15.94 -5.79
C ASP A 211 -5.72 -16.10 -7.23
N TYR A 212 -6.10 -17.21 -7.85
CA TYR A 212 -5.81 -17.55 -9.24
C TYR A 212 -7.02 -18.22 -9.87
N LYS A 213 -7.44 -17.71 -11.03
CA LYS A 213 -8.46 -18.34 -11.88
C LYS A 213 -7.94 -18.50 -13.29
N LEU A 214 -8.09 -19.71 -13.83
CA LEU A 214 -7.89 -19.98 -15.24
C LEU A 214 -9.24 -19.90 -15.96
N GLU A 215 -9.32 -19.05 -16.96
CA GLU A 215 -10.50 -18.81 -17.79
C GLU A 215 -10.19 -19.17 -19.24
N VAL A 216 -11.17 -19.70 -19.96
CA VAL A 216 -11.08 -19.90 -21.41
C VAL A 216 -11.91 -18.82 -22.06
N ALA A 217 -11.26 -17.88 -22.74
CA ALA A 217 -11.91 -16.83 -23.50
C ALA A 217 -12.13 -17.30 -24.93
N VAL A 218 -13.39 -17.56 -25.29
CA VAL A 218 -13.78 -17.91 -26.65
C VAL A 218 -14.34 -16.67 -27.33
N THR A 219 -13.72 -16.27 -28.44
CA THR A 219 -14.22 -15.26 -29.36
C THR A 219 -14.62 -15.93 -30.68
N ASP A 220 -15.35 -15.22 -31.54
CA ASP A 220 -15.79 -15.75 -32.84
C ASP A 220 -14.63 -16.23 -33.73
N THR A 221 -13.42 -15.71 -33.50
CA THR A 221 -12.24 -15.96 -34.34
C THR A 221 -11.13 -16.73 -33.63
N MET A 222 -11.12 -16.78 -32.30
CA MET A 222 -10.04 -17.40 -31.55
C MET A 222 -10.46 -17.84 -30.15
N THR A 223 -9.83 -18.90 -29.66
CA THR A 223 -9.92 -19.32 -28.25
C THR A 223 -8.58 -19.08 -27.58
N GLU A 224 -8.59 -18.37 -26.46
CA GLU A 224 -7.41 -18.02 -25.67
C GLU A 224 -7.56 -18.54 -24.23
N LEU A 225 -6.45 -18.99 -23.65
CA LEU A 225 -6.38 -19.26 -22.22
C LEU A 225 -5.97 -17.96 -21.51
N MET A 226 -6.84 -17.51 -20.61
CA MET A 226 -6.71 -16.29 -19.84
C MET A 226 -6.60 -16.62 -18.36
N GLU A 227 -5.90 -15.78 -17.62
CA GLU A 227 -5.70 -15.94 -16.20
C GLU A 227 -6.09 -14.67 -15.47
N GLU A 228 -6.80 -14.81 -14.36
CA GLU A 228 -7.08 -13.73 -13.42
C GLU A 228 -6.31 -13.99 -12.13
N TRP A 229 -5.54 -12.99 -11.70
CA TRP A 229 -4.70 -13.03 -10.52
C TRP A 229 -5.12 -11.95 -9.54
N THR A 230 -5.33 -12.30 -8.28
CA THR A 230 -5.55 -11.33 -7.20
C THR A 230 -4.33 -11.28 -6.29
N CYS A 231 -3.95 -10.06 -5.92
CA CYS A 231 -2.78 -9.77 -5.12
C CYS A 231 -3.13 -8.82 -3.98
N GLU A 232 -2.60 -9.10 -2.80
CA GLU A 232 -2.53 -8.16 -1.69
C GLU A 232 -1.18 -7.43 -1.72
N PHE A 233 -1.15 -6.17 -1.26
CA PHE A 233 0.10 -5.41 -1.14
C PHE A 233 0.11 -4.48 0.08
N ALA A 234 1.31 -4.09 0.53
CA ALA A 234 1.44 -3.23 1.72
C ALA A 234 1.61 -1.75 1.41
N SER A 235 2.27 -1.42 0.29
CA SER A 235 2.49 -0.03 -0.12
C SER A 235 2.56 0.10 -1.63
N LEU A 236 2.17 1.29 -2.10
CA LEU A 236 2.18 1.68 -3.49
C LEU A 236 2.76 3.10 -3.59
N ALA A 237 3.68 3.29 -4.52
CA ALA A 237 4.12 4.60 -4.98
C ALA A 237 3.98 4.65 -6.50
N TYR A 238 3.77 5.83 -7.07
CA TYR A 238 3.72 5.98 -8.52
C TYR A 238 4.51 7.20 -9.01
N VAL A 239 4.93 7.12 -10.27
CA VAL A 239 5.65 8.16 -10.99
C VAL A 239 5.03 8.30 -12.38
N TYR A 240 4.58 9.50 -12.71
CA TYR A 240 4.12 9.84 -14.05
C TYR A 240 5.26 10.49 -14.84
N LYS A 241 5.56 9.93 -16.02
CA LYS A 241 6.56 10.44 -16.96
C LYS A 241 5.85 10.85 -18.24
N ASN A 242 5.88 12.14 -18.54
CA ASN A 242 5.36 12.70 -19.79
C ASN A 242 6.55 13.01 -20.71
N PRO A 243 6.52 12.64 -22.01
CA PRO A 243 7.53 13.11 -22.96
C PRO A 243 7.64 14.64 -22.97
N PRO A 244 8.83 15.19 -23.24
CA PRO A 244 9.00 16.63 -23.40
C PRO A 244 8.08 17.15 -24.51
N SER A 245 7.17 18.07 -24.18
CA SER A 245 6.35 18.74 -25.19
C SER A 245 7.24 19.64 -26.06
N HIS A 246 7.46 19.28 -27.33
CA HIS A 246 8.08 20.16 -28.32
C HIS A 246 7.10 21.28 -28.73
N TYR A 247 6.78 22.20 -27.82
CA TYR A 247 6.21 23.49 -28.20
C TYR A 247 7.33 24.53 -28.26
N SER A 248 7.87 24.72 -29.46
CA SER A 248 8.76 25.83 -29.79
C SER A 248 7.95 27.13 -29.91
N HIS A 249 7.65 27.77 -28.79
CA HIS A 249 7.43 29.21 -28.78
C HIS A 249 8.50 29.85 -27.92
N SER A 250 9.40 30.55 -28.60
CA SER A 250 10.47 31.38 -28.08
C SER A 250 9.88 32.55 -27.29
N ASN A 251 9.90 32.47 -25.96
CA ASN A 251 9.86 33.64 -25.09
C ASN A 251 10.63 33.34 -23.80
N ALA A 252 11.73 34.07 -23.61
CA ALA A 252 12.74 33.84 -22.57
C ALA A 252 12.21 33.97 -21.14
N GLY A 253 11.02 34.54 -20.93
CA GLY A 253 10.38 34.66 -19.62
C GLY A 253 9.68 33.39 -19.09
N GLN A 254 9.41 32.38 -19.94
CA GLN A 254 8.72 31.15 -19.53
C GLN A 254 9.64 29.95 -19.25
N ALA A 255 10.95 30.06 -19.48
CA ALA A 255 11.90 28.96 -19.31
C ALA A 255 12.03 28.52 -17.83
N VAL A 256 11.88 29.45 -16.88
CA VAL A 256 11.98 29.13 -15.44
C VAL A 256 10.74 28.39 -14.92
N ALA A 257 9.55 28.68 -15.46
CA ALA A 257 8.32 27.96 -15.12
C ALA A 257 8.22 26.58 -15.80
N LYS A 258 8.88 26.38 -16.95
CA LYS A 258 8.91 25.09 -17.68
C LYS A 258 9.75 24.02 -16.96
N ASN A 259 10.86 24.38 -16.33
CA ASN A 259 11.69 23.41 -15.59
C ASN A 259 11.02 22.87 -14.30
N LEU A 260 10.00 23.52 -13.76
CA LEU A 260 9.26 23.02 -12.59
C LEU A 260 8.11 22.05 -12.96
N SER A 261 7.59 22.07 -14.19
CA SER A 261 6.50 21.16 -14.61
C SER A 261 6.97 20.01 -15.52
N GLN A 262 8.13 20.11 -16.16
CA GLN A 262 8.68 19.09 -17.06
C GLN A 262 9.34 17.90 -16.36
N GLY A 263 9.37 17.90 -15.02
CA GLY A 263 9.90 16.81 -14.21
C GLY A 263 9.08 16.59 -12.95
N THR A 264 7.76 16.82 -12.99
CA THR A 264 6.92 16.62 -11.80
C THR A 264 6.76 15.13 -11.50
N THR A 265 7.78 14.54 -10.88
CA THR A 265 7.69 13.31 -10.11
C THR A 265 6.72 13.57 -8.97
N ARG A 266 5.42 13.41 -9.22
CA ARG A 266 4.43 13.40 -8.15
C ARG A 266 4.50 12.03 -7.46
N ALA A 267 5.48 11.87 -6.59
CA ALA A 267 5.58 10.69 -5.73
C ALA A 267 4.58 10.84 -4.59
N PHE A 268 3.43 10.18 -4.72
CA PHE A 268 2.57 9.93 -3.57
C PHE A 268 2.91 8.55 -3.04
N THR A 269 3.36 8.49 -1.79
CA THR A 269 3.56 7.21 -1.08
C THR A 269 2.29 6.94 -0.29
N MET A 270 1.48 5.99 -0.71
CA MET A 270 0.43 5.46 0.14
C MET A 270 1.10 4.45 1.09
N LYS A 271 1.50 4.93 2.27
CA LYS A 271 1.83 4.06 3.41
C LYS A 271 0.53 3.64 4.05
N ASN A 272 0.43 2.35 4.37
CA ASN A 272 -0.65 1.80 5.17
C ASN A 272 -0.84 2.69 6.42
N ILE A 273 -1.97 3.41 6.50
CA ILE A 273 -2.29 4.29 7.65
C ILE A 273 -2.78 3.45 8.84
N GLY A 274 -2.73 2.12 8.75
CA GLY A 274 -3.26 1.18 9.74
C GLY A 274 -2.31 0.08 10.21
N SER A 275 -1.01 0.34 10.35
CA SER A 275 -0.14 -0.57 11.12
C SER A 275 0.34 0.12 12.41
N PRO A 276 -0.14 -0.30 13.60
CA PRO A 276 0.56 0.02 14.84
C PRO A 276 1.90 -0.71 14.85
N ILE A 277 2.96 0.00 15.26
CA ILE A 277 4.18 -0.62 15.79
C ILE A 277 3.87 -1.00 17.24
#